data_AF-A0A7V5DV88-F1
#
_entry.id   AF-A0A7V5DV88-F1
#
_cell.length_a   1.000
_cell.length_b   1.000
_cell.length_c   1.000
_cell.angle_alpha   90.00
_cell.angle_beta   90.00
_cell.angle_gamma   90.00
#
_symmetry.space_group_name_H-M   'P 1'
#
loop_
_entity.id
_entity.type
_entity.pdbx_description
1 polymer ?
#
loop_
_entity_poly.entity_id
_entity_poly.type
_entity_poly.pdbx_seq_one_letter_code
_entity_poly.pdbx_strand_id
1 'polypeptide(L)'
;YVGANQQFVNGLLVFYISGNWQVAQFNETIKDKFEWKAVPNAFIKQWGGMPGGKFLVAFKGKAPPQVVRLMEYLGSADSMTEYASKAMFLPTRKDLLQKGVQYPVRNEDMNTFIKGLANLPKSAFVDNYHLRFGPVANEVRDRITQAITGEITVDKAIELAEAKARELLK
;
A
#
# COMPACT_ATOMS: atom_id res chain seq x y z
N TYR A 1 6.01 11.88 -11.76
CA TYR A 1 5.43 11.96 -10.40
C TYR A 1 6.57 12.07 -9.41
N VAL A 2 6.55 13.06 -8.52
CA VAL A 2 7.46 13.16 -7.38
C VAL A 2 6.62 12.93 -6.13
N GLY A 3 6.96 11.93 -5.33
CA GLY A 3 6.25 11.65 -4.08
C GLY A 3 6.46 12.74 -3.05
N ALA A 4 5.48 12.95 -2.17
CA ALA A 4 5.58 13.93 -1.08
C ALA A 4 6.50 13.49 0.08
N ASN A 5 7.22 12.37 -0.08
CA ASN A 5 8.09 11.80 0.94
C ASN A 5 9.29 12.71 1.26
N GLN A 6 9.81 13.44 0.26
CA GLN A 6 10.91 14.40 0.50
C GLN A 6 10.46 15.57 1.38
N GLN A 7 9.26 16.11 1.12
CA GLN A 7 8.67 17.19 1.90
C GLN A 7 8.44 16.74 3.36
N PHE A 8 7.98 15.50 3.57
CA PHE A 8 7.82 14.95 4.90
C PHE A 8 9.18 14.78 5.62
N VAL A 9 10.18 14.16 4.99
CA VAL A 9 11.53 13.97 5.58
C VAL A 9 12.22 15.29 5.92
N ASN A 10 11.88 16.37 5.21
CA ASN A 10 12.40 17.72 5.46
C ASN A 10 11.55 18.52 6.48
N GLY A 11 10.53 17.91 7.10
CA GLY A 11 9.69 18.57 8.10
C GLY A 11 8.72 19.62 7.52
N LEU A 12 8.47 19.61 6.21
CA LEU A 12 7.58 20.57 5.54
C LEU A 12 6.11 20.14 5.57
N LEU A 13 5.82 18.91 6.01
CA LEU A 13 4.47 18.37 6.12
C LEU A 13 4.23 17.83 7.53
N VAL A 14 3.12 18.25 8.15
CA VAL A 14 2.69 17.75 9.47
C VAL A 14 2.03 16.38 9.36
N PHE A 15 1.43 16.07 8.21
CA PHE A 15 0.75 14.81 7.94
C PHE A 15 1.04 14.34 6.52
N TYR A 16 1.35 13.05 6.37
CA TYR A 16 1.60 12.44 5.07
C TYR A 16 0.89 11.09 4.95
N ILE A 17 -0.09 11.00 4.05
CA ILE A 17 -0.78 9.75 3.73
C ILE A 17 0.13 8.93 2.80
N SER A 18 0.72 7.87 3.35
CA SER A 18 1.61 6.94 2.64
C SER A 18 1.49 5.54 3.21
N GLY A 19 2.28 4.59 2.71
CA GLY A 19 2.30 3.22 3.23
C GLY A 19 3.61 2.85 3.93
N ASN A 20 3.61 1.65 4.49
CA ASN A 20 4.71 1.12 5.31
C ASN A 20 6.05 1.02 4.56
N TRP A 21 6.04 1.00 3.22
CA TRP A 21 7.27 0.97 2.42
C TRP A 21 8.18 2.19 2.64
N GLN A 22 7.65 3.28 3.22
CA GLN A 22 8.45 4.45 3.57
C GLN A 22 9.20 4.30 4.91
N VAL A 23 8.78 3.40 5.79
CA VAL A 23 9.23 3.36 7.19
C VAL A 23 10.74 3.15 7.30
N ALA A 24 11.32 2.26 6.49
CA ALA A 24 12.77 2.05 6.45
C ALA A 24 13.51 3.34 6.08
N GLN A 25 13.11 3.98 4.98
CA GLN A 25 13.67 5.26 4.53
C GLN A 25 13.54 6.34 5.61
N PHE A 26 12.37 6.48 6.22
CA PHE A 26 12.12 7.51 7.23
C PHE A 26 12.96 7.28 8.49
N ASN A 27 13.08 6.03 8.94
CA ASN A 27 13.96 5.67 10.05
C ASN A 27 15.43 6.08 9.79
N GLU A 28 15.91 5.87 8.56
CA GLU A 28 17.30 6.19 8.17
C GLU A 28 17.54 7.69 7.93
N THR A 29 16.55 8.41 7.42
CA THR A 29 16.74 9.80 6.93
C THR A 29 16.30 10.88 7.91
N ILE A 30 15.25 10.62 8.71
CA ILE A 30 14.75 11.55 9.73
C ILE A 30 15.61 11.44 10.99
N LYS A 31 15.92 10.22 11.43
CA LYS A 31 16.69 9.94 12.65
C LYS A 31 16.14 10.73 13.85
N ASP A 32 16.91 11.68 14.35
CA ASP A 32 16.67 12.54 15.51
C ASP A 32 16.23 13.96 15.15
N LYS A 33 16.03 14.27 13.85
CA LYS A 33 15.64 15.63 13.41
C LYS A 33 14.26 16.05 13.93
N PHE A 34 13.32 15.11 13.99
CA PHE A 34 12.00 15.29 14.59
C PHE A 34 11.34 13.94 14.85
N GLU A 35 10.35 13.94 15.76
CA GLU A 35 9.55 12.75 16.06
C GLU A 35 8.40 12.60 15.07
N TRP A 36 8.16 11.36 14.64
CA TRP A 36 6.99 11.00 13.85
C TRP A 36 6.44 9.65 14.30
N LYS A 37 5.17 9.38 13.99
CA LYS A 37 4.51 8.10 14.22
C LYS A 37 3.53 7.79 13.09
N ALA A 38 3.42 6.52 12.71
CA ALA A 38 2.33 6.04 11.89
C ALA A 38 1.07 5.92 12.76
N VAL A 39 -0.03 6.51 12.28
CA VAL A 39 -1.34 6.49 12.94
C VAL A 39 -2.35 5.74 12.09
N PRO A 40 -3.44 5.21 12.67
CA PRO A 40 -4.51 4.58 11.88
C PRO A 40 -5.07 5.53 10.81
N ASN A 41 -5.53 4.98 9.68
CA ASN A 41 -6.21 5.76 8.66
C ASN A 41 -7.46 6.44 9.23
N ALA A 42 -7.81 7.61 8.70
CA ALA A 42 -9.05 8.27 9.10
C ALA A 42 -10.28 7.45 8.68
N PHE A 43 -11.36 7.57 9.47
CA PHE A 43 -12.67 7.02 9.16
C PHE A 43 -13.69 8.15 9.08
N ILE A 44 -14.46 8.18 7.99
CA ILE A 44 -15.64 9.05 7.85
C ILE A 44 -16.85 8.20 7.48
N LYS A 45 -16.83 7.60 6.28
CA LYS A 45 -17.87 6.69 5.79
C LYS A 45 -17.40 5.23 5.71
N GLN A 46 -16.12 5.05 5.42
CA GLN A 46 -15.42 3.78 5.36
C GLN A 46 -13.95 4.01 5.71
N TRP A 47 -13.26 2.96 6.18
CA TRP A 47 -11.82 3.04 6.37
C TRP A 47 -11.12 3.22 5.03
N GLY A 48 -10.26 4.23 4.95
CA GLY A 48 -9.39 4.42 3.80
C GLY A 48 -8.25 3.40 3.76
N GLY A 49 -7.66 3.22 2.58
CA GLY A 49 -6.43 2.46 2.38
C GLY A 49 -6.47 1.59 1.14
N MET A 50 -5.30 1.41 0.54
CA MET A 50 -5.09 0.49 -0.58
C MET A 50 -4.17 -0.62 -0.10
N PRO A 51 -4.62 -1.90 -0.07
CA PRO A 51 -3.82 -2.99 0.46
C PRO A 51 -2.53 -3.28 -0.33
N GLY A 52 -2.31 -2.60 -1.47
CA GLY A 52 -1.07 -2.67 -2.25
C GLY A 52 -0.72 -4.11 -2.61
N GLY A 53 0.55 -4.39 -2.91
CA GLY A 53 0.99 -5.77 -3.08
C GLY A 53 2.37 -5.87 -3.71
N LYS A 54 3.14 -6.88 -3.28
CA LYS A 54 4.32 -7.36 -4.00
C LYS A 54 4.08 -8.80 -4.35
N PHE A 55 4.17 -9.11 -5.64
CA PHE A 55 3.87 -10.43 -6.15
C PHE A 55 5.15 -11.11 -6.60
N LEU A 56 5.32 -12.35 -6.17
CA LEU A 56 6.28 -13.26 -6.75
C LEU A 56 5.54 -14.07 -7.82
N VAL A 57 6.03 -14.04 -9.05
CA VAL A 57 5.44 -14.74 -10.19
C VAL A 57 6.45 -15.68 -10.82
N ALA A 58 5.98 -16.88 -11.17
CA ALA A 58 6.76 -17.85 -11.92
C ALA A 58 6.35 -17.78 -13.39
N PHE A 59 7.32 -17.64 -14.28
CA PHE A 59 7.08 -17.70 -15.72
C PHE A 59 7.06 -19.15 -16.20
N LYS A 60 6.23 -19.43 -17.21
CA LYS A 60 6.27 -20.71 -17.92
C LYS A 60 7.64 -20.88 -18.58
N GLY A 61 8.32 -21.98 -18.28
CA GLY A 61 9.69 -22.17 -18.75
C GLY A 61 10.25 -23.57 -18.49
N LYS A 62 11.56 -23.69 -18.67
CA LYS A 62 12.33 -24.91 -18.36
C LYS A 62 12.58 -25.00 -16.84
N ALA A 63 12.79 -26.21 -16.33
CA ALA A 63 13.06 -26.51 -14.91
C ALA A 63 11.92 -26.20 -13.90
N PRO A 64 10.69 -26.71 -14.12
CA PRO A 64 9.58 -26.51 -13.19
C PRO A 64 9.85 -26.93 -11.73
N PRO A 65 10.58 -28.04 -11.43
CA PRO A 65 10.79 -28.46 -10.04
C PRO A 65 11.61 -27.48 -9.21
N GLN A 66 12.63 -26.86 -9.80
CA GLN A 66 13.48 -25.87 -9.12
C GLN A 66 12.70 -24.59 -8.82
N VAL A 67 11.89 -24.14 -9.78
CA VAL A 67 11.02 -22.97 -9.60
C VAL A 67 10.02 -23.23 -8.48
N VAL A 68 9.35 -24.39 -8.46
CA VAL A 68 8.41 -24.76 -7.39
C VAL A 68 9.10 -24.74 -6.03
N ARG A 69 10.27 -25.36 -5.89
CA ARG A 69 11.03 -25.35 -4.61
C ARG A 69 11.38 -23.94 -4.13
N LEU A 70 11.74 -23.04 -5.04
CA LEU A 70 12.02 -21.65 -4.69
C LEU A 70 10.75 -20.91 -4.23
N MET A 71 9.63 -21.10 -4.93
CA MET A 71 8.35 -20.51 -4.56
C MET A 71 7.87 -21.01 -3.18
N GLU A 72 8.04 -22.31 -2.89
CA GLU A 72 7.72 -22.90 -1.58
C GLU A 72 8.59 -22.32 -0.47
N TYR A 73 9.90 -22.20 -0.72
CA TYR A 73 10.83 -21.60 0.24
C TYR A 73 10.47 -20.15 0.54
N LEU A 74 10.29 -19.31 -0.49
CA LEU A 74 9.96 -17.89 -0.32
C LEU A 74 8.55 -17.69 0.29
N GLY A 75 7.64 -18.64 0.08
CA GLY A 75 6.32 -18.68 0.69
C GLY A 75 6.28 -19.28 2.10
N SER A 76 7.39 -19.85 2.59
CA SER A 76 7.47 -20.44 3.92
C SER A 76 7.29 -19.39 5.02
N ALA A 77 6.80 -19.82 6.19
CA ALA A 77 6.61 -18.91 7.33
C ALA A 77 7.93 -18.26 7.77
N ASP A 78 9.01 -19.02 7.81
CA ASP A 78 10.32 -18.52 8.26
C ASP A 78 10.91 -17.51 7.28
N SER A 79 10.94 -17.84 5.97
CA SER A 79 11.46 -16.92 4.96
C SER A 79 10.63 -15.64 4.90
N MET A 80 9.30 -15.74 4.97
CA MET A 80 8.44 -14.56 4.94
C MET A 80 8.59 -13.72 6.21
N THR A 81 8.76 -14.34 7.38
CA THR A 81 9.00 -13.62 8.64
C THR A 81 10.30 -12.82 8.54
N GLU A 82 11.37 -13.44 8.06
CA GLU A 82 12.66 -12.77 7.87
C GLU A 82 12.56 -11.61 6.88
N TYR A 83 11.93 -11.85 5.72
CA TYR A 83 11.76 -10.83 4.69
C TYR A 83 10.91 -9.66 5.18
N ALA A 84 9.73 -9.94 5.77
CA ALA A 84 8.83 -8.92 6.30
C ALA A 84 9.54 -8.05 7.35
N SER A 85 10.20 -8.70 8.32
CA SER A 85 10.90 -8.03 9.42
C SER A 85 12.04 -7.14 8.92
N LYS A 86 12.95 -7.67 8.09
CA LYS A 86 14.14 -6.93 7.63
C LYS A 86 13.81 -5.87 6.58
N ALA A 87 12.86 -6.13 5.68
CA ALA A 87 12.49 -5.21 4.62
C ALA A 87 11.40 -4.20 5.03
N MET A 88 10.92 -4.26 6.28
CA MET A 88 9.83 -3.41 6.77
C MET A 88 8.56 -3.55 5.92
N PHE A 89 8.23 -4.79 5.52
CA PHE A 89 7.00 -5.13 4.81
C PHE A 89 6.03 -5.93 5.66
N LEU A 90 4.75 -5.85 5.32
CA LEU A 90 3.70 -6.60 6.01
C LEU A 90 3.71 -8.06 5.53
N PRO A 91 3.56 -9.05 6.42
CA PRO A 91 3.42 -10.45 6.01
C PRO A 91 2.09 -10.67 5.30
N THR A 92 2.04 -11.62 4.37
CA THR A 92 0.80 -11.97 3.63
C THR A 92 0.20 -13.30 4.09
N ARG A 93 0.93 -14.12 4.86
CA ARG A 93 0.39 -15.36 5.42
C ARG A 93 -0.51 -15.11 6.63
N LYS A 94 -1.63 -15.84 6.70
CA LYS A 94 -2.63 -15.72 7.77
C LYS A 94 -2.08 -16.09 9.14
N ASP A 95 -1.25 -17.13 9.22
CA ASP A 95 -0.61 -17.56 10.47
C ASP A 95 0.33 -16.48 11.02
N LEU A 96 1.10 -15.82 10.15
CA LEU A 96 1.97 -14.70 10.55
C LEU A 96 1.18 -13.44 10.93
N LEU A 97 0.07 -13.15 10.26
CA LEU A 97 -0.82 -12.06 10.64
C LEU A 97 -1.46 -12.28 12.02
N GLN A 98 -1.77 -13.53 12.38
CA GLN A 98 -2.29 -13.89 13.69
C GLN A 98 -1.21 -13.90 14.78
N LYS A 99 -0.04 -14.48 14.49
CA LYS A 99 1.09 -14.57 15.42
C LYS A 99 1.78 -13.22 15.65
N GLY A 100 1.75 -12.35 14.65
CA GLY A 100 2.52 -11.11 14.60
C GLY A 100 3.94 -11.33 14.09
N VAL A 101 4.53 -10.26 13.55
CA VAL A 101 5.94 -10.19 13.13
C VAL A 101 6.60 -9.08 13.92
N GLN A 102 7.78 -9.35 14.47
CA GLN A 102 8.59 -8.34 15.16
C GLN A 102 9.50 -7.64 14.16
N TYR A 103 9.52 -6.31 14.22
CA TYR A 103 10.37 -5.48 13.39
C TYR A 103 11.51 -4.90 14.23
N PRO A 104 12.76 -4.87 13.70
CA PRO A 104 13.94 -4.45 14.47
C PRO A 104 13.93 -2.95 14.79
N VAL A 105 13.22 -2.16 13.99
CA VAL A 105 13.02 -0.72 14.18
C VAL A 105 11.56 -0.40 13.95
N ARG A 106 11.05 0.66 14.58
CA ARG A 106 9.70 1.20 14.32
C ARG A 106 8.59 0.12 14.41
N ASN A 107 8.73 -0.82 15.35
CA ASN A 107 7.82 -1.96 15.52
C ASN A 107 6.38 -1.52 15.79
N GLU A 108 6.19 -0.47 16.59
CA GLU A 108 4.87 0.11 16.85
C GLU A 108 4.22 0.64 15.57
N ASP A 109 4.97 1.37 14.75
CA ASP A 109 4.47 1.91 13.47
C ASP A 109 4.06 0.80 12.51
N MET A 110 4.91 -0.22 12.38
CA MET A 110 4.61 -1.39 11.54
C MET A 110 3.37 -2.13 12.03
N ASN A 111 3.21 -2.26 13.35
CA ASN A 111 2.01 -2.86 13.94
C ASN A 111 0.75 -2.02 13.71
N THR A 112 0.85 -0.70 13.60
CA THR A 112 -0.29 0.15 13.17
C THR A 112 -0.75 -0.24 11.76
N PHE A 113 0.18 -0.44 10.82
CA PHE A 113 -0.18 -0.88 9.46
C PHE A 113 -0.80 -2.28 9.44
N ILE A 114 -0.23 -3.25 10.19
CA ILE A 114 -0.80 -4.60 10.29
C ILE A 114 -2.25 -4.56 10.80
N LYS A 115 -2.50 -3.82 11.89
CA LYS A 115 -3.85 -3.68 12.47
C LYS A 115 -4.82 -3.01 11.48
N GLY A 116 -4.33 -2.02 10.72
CA GLY A 116 -5.12 -1.34 9.69
C GLY A 116 -5.69 -2.27 8.62
N LEU A 117 -5.02 -3.39 8.31
CA LEU A 117 -5.51 -4.36 7.32
C LEU A 117 -6.88 -4.95 7.68
N ALA A 118 -7.16 -5.16 8.97
CA ALA A 118 -8.43 -5.71 9.43
C ALA A 118 -9.61 -4.74 9.26
N ASN A 119 -9.32 -3.45 9.13
CA ASN A 119 -10.33 -2.40 8.99
C ASN A 119 -10.70 -2.12 7.52
N LEU A 120 -9.87 -2.57 6.56
CA LEU A 120 -10.10 -2.31 5.15
C LEU A 120 -11.37 -3.01 4.66
N PRO A 121 -12.23 -2.31 3.88
CA PRO A 121 -13.40 -2.95 3.30
C PRO A 121 -12.97 -4.01 2.29
N LYS A 122 -13.78 -5.07 2.13
CA LYS A 122 -13.50 -6.14 1.15
C LYS A 122 -13.31 -5.60 -0.27
N SER A 123 -14.04 -4.55 -0.64
CA SER A 123 -13.89 -3.88 -1.94
C SER A 123 -12.48 -3.35 -2.16
N ALA A 124 -11.78 -2.84 -1.13
CA ALA A 124 -10.42 -2.32 -1.28
C ALA A 124 -9.46 -3.38 -1.86
N PHE A 125 -9.63 -4.65 -1.49
CA PHE A 125 -8.85 -5.77 -2.04
C PHE A 125 -9.34 -6.17 -3.43
N VAL A 126 -10.65 -6.28 -3.64
CA VAL A 126 -11.23 -6.65 -4.93
C VAL A 126 -10.83 -5.64 -6.01
N ASP A 127 -10.96 -4.35 -5.71
CA ASP A 127 -10.72 -3.26 -6.64
C ASP A 127 -9.22 -3.14 -6.96
N ASN A 128 -8.34 -3.21 -5.95
CA ASN A 128 -6.88 -3.09 -6.17
C ASN A 128 -6.32 -4.17 -7.10
N TYR A 129 -6.88 -5.38 -7.06
CA TYR A 129 -6.40 -6.51 -7.85
C TYR A 129 -7.24 -6.78 -9.10
N HIS A 130 -8.19 -5.91 -9.41
CA HIS A 130 -8.95 -6.01 -10.65
C HIS A 130 -8.05 -5.70 -11.85
N LEU A 131 -8.16 -6.48 -12.93
CA LEU A 131 -7.33 -6.29 -14.15
C LEU A 131 -7.47 -4.91 -14.78
N ARG A 132 -8.61 -4.25 -14.55
CA ARG A 132 -8.91 -2.89 -15.02
C ARG A 132 -8.57 -1.79 -14.00
N PHE A 133 -7.98 -2.12 -12.85
CA PHE A 133 -7.66 -1.14 -11.81
C PHE A 133 -6.83 0.03 -12.35
N GLY A 134 -5.73 -0.25 -13.06
CA GLY A 134 -4.82 0.79 -13.56
C GLY A 134 -5.50 1.87 -14.40
N PRO A 135 -6.21 1.52 -15.49
CA PRO A 135 -6.96 2.48 -16.29
C PRO A 135 -8.00 3.27 -15.49
N VAL A 136 -8.78 2.59 -14.63
CA VAL A 136 -9.82 3.25 -13.82
C VAL A 136 -9.20 4.20 -12.79
N ALA A 137 -8.14 3.78 -12.10
CA ALA A 137 -7.45 4.59 -11.11
C ALA A 137 -6.77 5.83 -11.72
N ASN A 138 -6.24 5.72 -12.94
CA ASN A 138 -5.69 6.85 -13.68
C ASN A 138 -6.77 7.91 -13.98
N GLU A 139 -7.93 7.48 -14.45
CA GLU A 139 -9.07 8.37 -14.70
C GLU A 139 -9.52 9.07 -13.41
N VAL A 140 -9.71 8.30 -12.33
CA VAL A 140 -10.09 8.86 -11.02
C VAL A 140 -9.06 9.88 -10.52
N ARG A 141 -7.76 9.56 -10.63
CA ARG A 141 -6.67 10.48 -10.29
C ARG A 141 -6.77 11.79 -11.08
N ASP A 142 -6.97 11.71 -12.38
CA ASP A 142 -6.99 12.89 -13.25
C ASP A 142 -8.19 13.78 -12.91
N ARG A 143 -9.38 13.21 -12.72
CA ARG A 143 -10.58 13.98 -12.33
C ARG A 143 -10.46 14.60 -10.94
N ILE A 144 -9.88 13.88 -9.97
CA ILE A 144 -9.60 14.45 -8.65
C ILE A 144 -8.61 15.61 -8.77
N THR A 145 -7.59 15.49 -9.62
CA THR A 145 -6.60 16.55 -9.83
C THR A 145 -7.27 17.80 -10.39
N GLN A 146 -8.11 17.67 -11.42
CA GLN A 146 -8.86 18.78 -12.00
C GLN A 146 -9.79 19.46 -10.98
N ALA A 147 -10.42 18.69 -10.08
CA ALA A 147 -11.24 19.26 -9.01
C ALA A 147 -10.39 20.03 -7.99
N ILE A 148 -9.24 19.49 -7.59
CA ILE A 148 -8.32 20.14 -6.64
C ILE A 148 -7.77 21.46 -7.20
N THR A 149 -7.46 21.51 -8.50
CA THR A 149 -6.95 22.72 -9.16
C THR A 149 -8.05 23.71 -9.54
N GLY A 150 -9.32 23.36 -9.33
CA GLY A 150 -10.47 24.21 -9.64
C GLY A 150 -10.85 24.26 -11.13
N GLU A 151 -10.32 23.37 -11.96
CA GLU A 151 -10.66 23.27 -13.39
C GLU A 151 -12.11 22.79 -13.59
N ILE A 152 -12.58 21.89 -12.71
CA ILE A 152 -13.96 21.41 -12.69
C ILE A 152 -14.47 21.33 -11.24
N THR A 153 -15.79 21.25 -11.06
CA THR A 153 -16.38 20.99 -9.74
C THR A 153 -16.15 19.54 -9.30
N VAL A 154 -16.22 19.28 -7.99
CA VAL A 154 -16.16 17.92 -7.43
C VAL A 154 -17.26 17.03 -8.03
N ASP A 155 -18.48 17.54 -8.14
CA ASP A 155 -19.60 16.80 -8.73
C ASP A 155 -19.32 16.41 -10.19
N LYS A 156 -18.73 17.34 -10.97
CA LYS A 156 -18.38 17.05 -12.36
C LYS A 156 -17.24 16.04 -12.46
N ALA A 157 -16.26 16.11 -11.56
CA ALA A 157 -15.18 15.13 -11.49
C ALA A 157 -15.72 13.71 -11.23
N ILE A 158 -16.67 13.58 -10.29
CA ILE A 158 -17.32 12.30 -9.98
C ILE A 158 -18.09 11.78 -11.20
N GLU A 159 -18.93 12.62 -11.81
CA GLU A 159 -19.73 12.26 -12.99
C GLU A 159 -18.86 11.70 -14.12
N LEU A 160 -17.78 12.42 -14.46
CA LEU A 160 -16.86 12.02 -15.53
C LEU A 160 -16.09 10.75 -15.19
N ALA A 161 -15.57 10.64 -13.96
CA ALA A 161 -14.83 9.47 -13.52
C ALA A 161 -15.72 8.22 -13.54
N GLU A 162 -16.97 8.31 -13.08
CA GLU A 162 -17.90 7.19 -13.13
C GLU A 162 -18.27 6.78 -14.56
N ALA A 163 -18.58 7.75 -15.43
CA ALA A 163 -18.93 7.47 -16.81
C ALA A 163 -17.80 6.72 -17.52
N LYS A 164 -16.56 7.19 -17.34
CA LYS A 164 -15.39 6.57 -17.96
C LYS A 164 -15.01 5.24 -17.30
N ALA A 165 -15.14 5.11 -15.98
CA ALA A 165 -14.94 3.83 -15.29
C ALA A 165 -15.92 2.76 -15.82
N ARG A 166 -17.19 3.10 -16.04
CA ARG A 166 -18.19 2.18 -16.64
C ARG A 166 -17.81 1.74 -18.05
N GLU A 167 -17.14 2.59 -18.83
CA GLU A 167 -16.62 2.24 -20.15
C GLU A 167 -15.41 1.30 -20.04
N LEU A 168 -14.45 1.62 -19.17
CA LEU A 168 -13.21 0.86 -18.97
C LEU A 168 -13.41 -0.53 -18.37
N LEU A 169 -14.54 -0.74 -17.67
CA LEU A 169 -14.92 -2.01 -17.09
C LEU A 169 -15.62 -2.96 -18.07
N LYS A 170 -15.96 -2.51 -19.29
CA LYS A 170 -16.42 -3.38 -20.38
C LYS A 170 -15.27 -4.17 -21.00
#